data_AF-A0A533MMN1-F1
#
_entry.id   AF-A0A533MMN1-F1
#
_cell.length_a   1.000
_cell.length_b   1.000
_cell.length_c   1.000
_cell.angle_alpha   90.00
_cell.angle_beta   90.00
_cell.angle_gamma   90.00
#
_symmetry.space_group_name_H-M   'P 1'
#
loop_
_entity.id
_entity.type
_entity.pdbx_description
1 polymer ?
#
loop_
_entity_poly.entity_id
_entity_poly.type
_entity_poly.pdbx_seq_one_letter_code
_entity_poly.pdbx_strand_id
1 'polypeptide(L)'
;MVKWIVVKLSDREHQILETINEIPGDCSQKLKELYIQYLQTSPNFKAEFHNIKLEEKKDLLLEVLASIWKEYETSSNPIEDWDKEKFNKIRDELVQVNAIQQMGVGNFIPTQAFKKPWLSAFNKTSKIFPGMDEFSQAGITSAYVLTYLSRDTFPIELLKDAAIVLNEDFMFTYAIAKKRANDFSEAIKKRRTSTSSGNDLTA
;
A
#
# COMPACT_ATOMS: atom_id res chain seq x y z
N MET A 1 37.92 -13.69 -4.60
CA MET A 1 37.11 -12.59 -5.18
C MET A 1 35.87 -13.22 -5.80
N VAL A 2 34.70 -13.02 -5.20
CA VAL A 2 33.43 -13.51 -5.77
C VAL A 2 33.08 -12.59 -6.94
N LYS A 3 33.10 -13.13 -8.16
CA LYS A 3 32.66 -12.42 -9.36
C LYS A 3 31.15 -12.63 -9.49
N TRP A 4 30.40 -11.54 -9.42
CA TRP A 4 28.97 -11.57 -9.74
C TRP A 4 28.81 -11.59 -11.25
N ILE A 5 28.02 -12.55 -11.73
CA ILE A 5 27.56 -12.60 -13.11
C ILE A 5 26.18 -11.92 -13.13
N VAL A 6 26.10 -10.76 -13.76
CA VAL A 6 24.84 -10.05 -14.00
C VAL A 6 24.37 -10.40 -15.40
N VAL A 7 23.26 -11.11 -15.50
CA VAL A 7 22.62 -11.44 -16.78
C VAL A 7 21.34 -10.63 -16.88
N LYS A 8 21.19 -9.84 -17.94
CA LYS A 8 19.91 -9.20 -18.27
C LYS A 8 19.03 -10.26 -18.92
N LEU A 9 17.95 -10.61 -18.24
CA LEU A 9 16.93 -11.48 -18.81
C LEU A 9 16.06 -10.66 -19.78
N SER A 10 15.76 -11.28 -20.91
CA SER A 10 14.74 -10.85 -21.85
C SER A 10 13.33 -11.19 -21.34
N ASP A 11 12.31 -10.53 -21.88
CA ASP A 11 10.92 -10.76 -21.51
C ASP A 11 10.48 -12.23 -21.71
N ARG A 12 11.12 -12.94 -22.66
CA ARG A 12 10.90 -14.37 -22.91
C ARG A 12 11.48 -15.27 -21.81
N GLU A 13 12.64 -14.91 -21.26
CA GLU A 13 13.26 -15.63 -20.13
C GLU A 13 12.50 -15.37 -18.82
N HIS A 14 11.88 -14.20 -18.68
CA HIS A 14 10.96 -13.89 -17.58
C HIS A 14 9.69 -14.76 -17.64
N GLN A 15 9.09 -14.91 -18.83
CA GLN A 15 7.96 -15.82 -19.05
C GLN A 15 8.31 -17.30 -18.81
N ILE A 16 9.52 -17.73 -19.16
CA ILE A 16 9.98 -19.11 -18.89
C ILE A 16 10.12 -19.35 -17.37
N LEU A 17 10.57 -18.35 -16.60
CA LEU A 17 10.62 -18.43 -15.13
C LEU A 17 9.22 -18.50 -14.50
N GLU A 18 8.23 -17.80 -15.07
CA GLU A 18 6.83 -17.87 -14.64
C GLU A 18 6.18 -19.24 -14.89
N THR A 19 6.72 -20.05 -15.81
CA THR A 19 6.25 -21.42 -16.06
C THR A 19 6.84 -22.47 -15.12
N ILE A 20 7.73 -22.09 -14.21
CA ILE A 20 8.37 -23.00 -13.24
C ILE A 20 7.42 -23.25 -12.06
N ASN A 21 6.36 -24.03 -12.30
CA ASN A 21 5.53 -24.60 -11.23
C ASN A 21 6.11 -25.91 -10.70
N GLU A 22 6.93 -26.62 -11.50
CA GLU A 22 7.67 -27.81 -11.09
C GLU A 22 9.07 -27.79 -11.74
N ILE A 23 10.13 -27.66 -10.94
CA ILE A 23 11.48 -28.05 -11.39
C ILE A 23 11.59 -29.54 -11.05
N PRO A 24 11.59 -30.46 -12.01
CA PRO A 24 11.83 -31.87 -11.69
C PRO A 24 13.28 -32.07 -11.22
N GLY A 25 13.45 -32.81 -10.12
CA GLY A 25 14.73 -33.16 -9.52
C GLY A 25 14.89 -32.71 -8.06
N ASP A 26 15.76 -33.39 -7.33
CA ASP A 26 15.92 -33.28 -5.86
C ASP A 26 16.28 -31.87 -5.33
N CYS A 27 16.68 -30.96 -6.22
CA CYS A 27 17.15 -29.61 -5.87
C CYS A 27 16.10 -28.50 -6.07
N SER A 28 14.88 -28.82 -6.49
CA SER A 28 13.82 -27.86 -6.82
C SER A 28 13.47 -26.91 -5.67
N GLN A 29 13.32 -27.47 -4.46
CA GLN A 29 13.06 -26.73 -3.23
C GLN A 29 14.19 -25.73 -2.94
N LYS A 30 15.44 -26.18 -3.09
CA LYS A 30 16.63 -25.39 -2.83
C LYS A 30 16.82 -24.26 -3.85
N LEU A 31 16.44 -24.49 -5.11
CA LEU A 31 16.47 -23.45 -6.14
C LEU A 31 15.41 -22.37 -5.90
N LYS A 32 14.21 -22.78 -5.48
CA LYS A 32 13.13 -21.87 -5.10
C LYS A 32 13.52 -21.02 -3.89
N GLU A 33 14.15 -21.62 -2.87
CA GLU A 33 14.67 -20.92 -1.69
C GLU A 33 15.79 -19.94 -2.03
N LEU A 34 16.74 -20.34 -2.90
CA LEU A 34 17.82 -19.47 -3.37
C LEU A 34 17.30 -18.29 -4.21
N TYR A 35 16.27 -18.52 -5.03
CA TYR A 35 15.62 -17.47 -5.80
C TYR A 35 14.88 -16.48 -4.90
N ILE A 36 14.11 -16.97 -3.92
CA ILE A 36 13.46 -16.12 -2.92
C ILE A 36 14.51 -15.30 -2.15
N GLN A 37 15.63 -15.91 -1.73
CA GLN A 37 16.74 -15.20 -1.11
C GLN A 37 17.36 -14.14 -2.02
N TYR A 38 17.57 -14.45 -3.30
CA TYR A 38 18.11 -13.52 -4.29
C TYR A 38 17.20 -12.31 -4.48
N LEU A 39 15.89 -12.53 -4.63
CA LEU A 39 14.90 -11.47 -4.72
C LEU A 39 14.88 -10.62 -3.43
N GLN A 40 14.88 -11.24 -2.25
CA GLN A 40 14.86 -10.54 -0.96
C GLN A 40 16.14 -9.73 -0.68
N THR A 41 17.28 -10.13 -1.22
CA THR A 41 18.57 -9.47 -1.00
C THR A 41 18.96 -8.46 -2.10
N SER A 42 18.23 -8.44 -3.23
CA SER A 42 18.45 -7.47 -4.30
C SER A 42 17.83 -6.09 -3.97
N PRO A 43 18.62 -5.00 -3.96
CA PRO A 43 18.12 -3.66 -3.65
C PRO A 43 16.98 -3.19 -4.57
N ASN A 44 17.02 -3.58 -5.85
CA ASN A 44 16.02 -3.20 -6.83
C ASN A 44 14.69 -3.92 -6.58
N PHE A 45 14.72 -5.20 -6.22
CA PHE A 45 13.51 -5.94 -5.88
C PHE A 45 12.90 -5.44 -4.57
N LYS A 46 13.72 -5.09 -3.57
CA LYS A 46 13.22 -4.45 -2.34
C LYS A 46 12.49 -3.12 -2.60
N ALA A 47 12.94 -2.35 -3.60
CA ALA A 47 12.31 -1.10 -4.00
C ALA A 47 11.00 -1.28 -4.78
N GLU A 48 10.86 -2.42 -5.48
CA GLU A 48 9.71 -2.77 -6.33
C GLU A 48 8.77 -3.80 -5.68
N PHE A 49 9.13 -4.35 -4.52
CA PHE A 49 8.37 -5.39 -3.81
C PHE A 49 6.91 -4.98 -3.59
N HIS A 50 6.69 -3.77 -3.08
CA HIS A 50 5.34 -3.24 -2.87
C HIS A 50 4.60 -3.00 -4.19
N ASN A 51 5.28 -2.67 -5.30
CA ASN A 51 4.63 -2.53 -6.60
C ASN A 51 4.04 -3.86 -7.05
N ILE A 52 4.86 -4.92 -7.02
CA ILE A 52 4.46 -6.27 -7.43
C ILE A 52 3.30 -6.76 -6.55
N LYS A 53 3.42 -6.62 -5.22
CA LYS A 53 2.40 -7.10 -4.29
C LYS A 53 1.10 -6.29 -4.30
N LEU A 54 1.16 -5.00 -4.59
CA LEU A 54 -0.05 -4.19 -4.81
C LEU A 54 -0.77 -4.60 -6.11
N GLU A 55 -0.01 -4.90 -7.18
CA GLU A 55 -0.60 -5.37 -8.43
C GLU A 55 -1.24 -6.78 -8.27
N GLU A 56 -0.57 -7.71 -7.57
CA GLU A 56 -1.12 -9.05 -7.30
C GLU A 56 -2.44 -9.03 -6.52
N LYS A 57 -2.64 -8.03 -5.67
CA LYS A 57 -3.83 -7.91 -4.80
C LYS A 57 -4.84 -6.88 -5.32
N LYS A 58 -4.65 -6.37 -6.54
CA LYS A 58 -5.36 -5.20 -7.06
C LYS A 58 -6.89 -5.34 -7.00
N ASP A 59 -7.42 -6.46 -7.48
CA ASP A 59 -8.87 -6.68 -7.53
C ASP A 59 -9.50 -6.71 -6.13
N LEU A 60 -8.87 -7.43 -5.20
CA LEU A 60 -9.27 -7.46 -3.78
C LEU A 60 -9.24 -6.06 -3.17
N LEU A 61 -8.17 -5.30 -3.44
CA LEU A 61 -8.00 -3.95 -2.87
C LEU A 61 -9.04 -2.96 -3.42
N LEU A 62 -9.41 -3.09 -4.69
CA LEU A 62 -10.49 -2.31 -5.29
C LEU A 62 -11.86 -2.69 -4.73
N GLU A 63 -12.10 -3.98 -4.47
CA GLU A 63 -13.32 -4.44 -3.80
C GLU A 63 -13.43 -3.86 -2.38
N VAL A 64 -12.36 -3.96 -1.60
CA VAL A 64 -12.30 -3.36 -0.25
C VAL A 64 -12.52 -1.85 -0.33
N LEU A 65 -11.87 -1.16 -1.26
CA LEU A 65 -12.03 0.30 -1.43
C LEU A 65 -13.48 0.67 -1.79
N ALA A 66 -14.13 -0.08 -2.69
CA ALA A 66 -15.54 0.15 -3.02
C ALA A 66 -16.44 -0.04 -1.79
N SER A 67 -16.14 -1.02 -0.94
CA SER A 67 -16.86 -1.24 0.32
C SER A 67 -16.62 -0.12 1.33
N ILE A 68 -15.39 0.40 1.42
CA ILE A 68 -15.07 1.58 2.25
C ILE A 68 -15.90 2.78 1.79
N TRP A 69 -15.93 3.06 0.49
CA TRP A 69 -16.68 4.22 -0.02
C TRP A 69 -18.19 4.12 0.22
N LYS A 70 -18.78 2.91 0.16
CA LYS A 70 -20.18 2.70 0.55
C LYS A 70 -20.47 3.11 1.99
N GLU A 71 -19.53 2.88 2.91
CA GLU A 71 -19.67 3.33 4.30
C GLU A 71 -19.69 4.87 4.36
N TYR A 72 -18.77 5.53 3.64
CA TYR A 72 -18.68 6.99 3.56
C TYR A 72 -19.82 7.66 2.77
N GLU A 73 -20.55 6.94 1.92
CA GLU A 73 -21.77 7.44 1.29
C GLU A 73 -22.87 7.72 2.33
N THR A 74 -22.84 6.98 3.45
CA THR A 74 -23.86 7.07 4.51
C THR A 74 -23.44 7.96 5.68
N SER A 75 -22.13 8.15 5.90
CA SER A 75 -21.59 8.94 7.00
C SER A 75 -20.29 9.64 6.61
N SER A 76 -20.11 10.88 7.08
CA SER A 76 -18.82 11.58 6.95
C SER A 76 -17.75 11.04 7.91
N ASN A 77 -18.17 10.42 9.02
CA ASN A 77 -17.31 9.83 10.04
C ASN A 77 -17.84 8.43 10.43
N PRO A 78 -17.69 7.41 9.57
CA PRO A 78 -18.18 6.06 9.81
C PRO A 78 -17.94 5.49 11.22
N ILE A 79 -16.80 5.78 11.84
CA ILE A 79 -16.46 5.25 13.16
C ILE A 79 -17.39 5.81 14.26
N GLU A 80 -17.86 7.05 14.12
CA GLU A 80 -18.75 7.68 15.11
C GLU A 80 -20.12 7.02 15.17
N ASP A 81 -20.56 6.43 14.06
CA ASP A 81 -21.85 5.72 13.94
C ASP A 81 -21.77 4.25 14.35
N TRP A 82 -20.57 3.70 14.56
CA TRP A 82 -20.40 2.33 14.99
C TRP A 82 -20.66 2.17 16.48
N ASP A 83 -21.29 1.05 16.84
CA ASP A 83 -21.40 0.69 18.25
C ASP A 83 -20.02 0.38 18.85
N LYS A 84 -19.91 0.58 20.18
CA LYS A 84 -18.65 0.38 20.90
C LYS A 84 -18.14 -1.06 20.85
N GLU A 85 -19.02 -2.04 20.68
CA GLU A 85 -18.64 -3.46 20.64
C GLU A 85 -17.92 -3.77 19.33
N LYS A 86 -18.49 -3.35 18.19
CA LYS A 86 -17.87 -3.41 16.87
C LYS A 86 -16.49 -2.75 16.89
N PHE A 87 -16.42 -1.50 17.35
CA PHE A 87 -15.15 -0.76 17.39
C PHE A 87 -14.09 -1.46 18.25
N ASN A 88 -14.45 -1.90 19.46
CA ASN A 88 -13.51 -2.60 20.34
C ASN A 88 -13.04 -3.92 19.72
N LYS A 89 -13.92 -4.69 19.07
CA LYS A 89 -13.55 -5.93 18.38
C LYS A 89 -12.54 -5.68 17.27
N ILE A 90 -12.77 -4.68 16.42
CA ILE A 90 -11.83 -4.32 15.35
C ILE A 90 -10.46 -3.93 15.93
N ARG A 91 -10.47 -3.15 17.01
CA ARG A 91 -9.25 -2.75 17.69
C ARG A 91 -8.48 -3.94 18.25
N ASP A 92 -9.16 -4.91 18.85
CA ASP A 92 -8.54 -6.12 19.39
C ASP A 92 -7.90 -6.95 18.26
N GLU A 93 -8.57 -7.08 17.11
CA GLU A 93 -8.02 -7.70 15.90
C GLU A 93 -6.76 -6.96 15.40
N LEU A 94 -6.79 -5.62 15.37
CA LEU A 94 -5.65 -4.78 14.98
C LEU A 94 -4.46 -4.95 15.93
N VAL A 95 -4.70 -5.15 17.23
CA VAL A 95 -3.65 -5.45 18.21
C VAL A 95 -3.09 -6.86 17.96
N GLN A 96 -3.94 -7.85 17.71
CA GLN A 96 -3.51 -9.24 17.46
C GLN A 96 -2.57 -9.37 16.26
N VAL A 97 -2.84 -8.64 15.17
CA VAL A 97 -1.97 -8.61 13.99
C VAL A 97 -0.81 -7.62 14.10
N ASN A 98 -0.59 -7.03 15.29
CA ASN A 98 0.46 -6.06 15.58
C ASN A 98 0.40 -4.81 14.68
N ALA A 99 -0.80 -4.42 14.23
CA ALA A 99 -0.99 -3.20 13.45
C ALA A 99 -0.96 -1.94 14.34
N ILE A 100 -1.55 -2.06 15.53
CA ILE A 100 -1.53 -1.02 16.57
C ILE A 100 -1.04 -1.61 17.91
N GLN A 101 -0.60 -0.74 18.80
CA GLN A 101 -0.23 -1.09 20.17
C GLN A 101 -0.84 -0.10 21.16
N GLN A 102 -1.16 -0.59 22.35
CA GLN A 102 -1.67 0.22 23.44
C GLN A 102 -0.53 0.98 24.13
N MET A 103 -0.70 2.29 24.33
CA MET A 103 0.25 3.17 25.03
C MET A 103 -0.30 3.70 26.36
N GLY A 104 -1.55 3.38 26.70
CA GLY A 104 -2.22 3.77 27.94
C GLY A 104 -3.69 3.35 27.92
N VAL A 105 -4.46 3.75 28.93
CA VAL A 105 -5.90 3.44 28.97
C VAL A 105 -6.59 4.18 27.81
N GLY A 106 -7.17 3.42 26.87
CA GLY A 106 -7.88 3.96 25.71
C GLY A 106 -7.01 4.54 24.58
N ASN A 107 -5.69 4.66 24.78
CA ASN A 107 -4.79 5.26 23.79
C ASN A 107 -4.01 4.20 23.00
N PHE A 108 -4.13 4.26 21.68
CA PHE A 108 -3.48 3.35 20.74
C PHE A 108 -2.62 4.14 19.76
N ILE A 109 -1.53 3.53 19.29
CA ILE A 109 -0.72 4.07 18.20
C ILE A 109 -0.38 2.97 17.19
N PRO A 110 -0.18 3.32 15.90
CA PRO A 110 0.32 2.38 14.91
C PRO A 110 1.72 1.89 15.27
N THR A 111 1.96 0.59 15.12
CA THR A 111 3.29 0.01 15.36
C THR A 111 4.24 0.33 14.19
N GLN A 112 5.54 0.11 14.40
CA GLN A 112 6.51 0.17 13.30
C GLN A 112 6.32 -0.96 12.28
N ALA A 113 5.71 -2.07 12.67
CA ALA A 113 5.40 -3.19 11.78
C ALA A 113 4.32 -2.82 10.76
N PHE A 114 3.39 -1.95 11.13
CA PHE A 114 2.42 -1.36 10.20
C PHE A 114 2.98 -0.14 9.47
N LYS A 115 3.50 0.84 10.24
CA LYS A 115 3.83 2.18 9.71
C LYS A 115 4.91 2.16 8.63
N LYS A 116 5.95 1.33 8.77
CA LYS A 116 7.05 1.27 7.79
C LYS A 116 6.59 0.72 6.43
N PRO A 117 5.95 -0.46 6.35
CA PRO A 117 5.35 -0.94 5.10
C PRO A 117 4.32 0.04 4.54
N TRP A 118 3.49 0.64 5.39
CA TRP A 118 2.46 1.59 4.95
C TRP A 118 3.07 2.80 4.23
N LEU A 119 4.06 3.47 4.83
CA LEU A 119 4.73 4.62 4.21
C LEU A 119 5.45 4.23 2.92
N SER A 120 6.03 3.03 2.86
CA SER A 120 6.68 2.52 1.66
C SER A 120 5.67 2.29 0.54
N ALA A 121 4.56 1.62 0.83
CA ALA A 121 3.50 1.29 -0.11
C ALA A 121 2.70 2.53 -0.57
N PHE A 122 2.38 3.46 0.33
CA PHE A 122 1.58 4.66 0.04
C PHE A 122 2.20 5.55 -1.06
N ASN A 123 3.53 5.59 -1.13
CA ASN A 123 4.27 6.32 -2.16
C ASN A 123 4.24 5.61 -3.52
N LYS A 124 3.85 4.34 -3.55
CA LYS A 124 3.76 3.51 -4.74
C LYS A 124 2.32 3.35 -5.23
N THR A 125 1.33 3.46 -4.35
CA THR A 125 -0.10 3.27 -4.66
C THR A 125 -0.55 4.09 -5.87
N SER A 126 -0.13 5.36 -6.00
CA SER A 126 -0.50 6.20 -7.15
C SER A 126 0.03 5.72 -8.50
N LYS A 127 1.07 4.87 -8.53
CA LYS A 127 1.57 4.27 -9.77
C LYS A 127 0.72 3.09 -10.22
N ILE A 128 0.24 2.30 -9.26
CA ILE A 128 -0.56 1.09 -9.49
C ILE A 128 -2.04 1.42 -9.73
N PHE A 129 -2.51 2.46 -9.04
CA PHE A 129 -3.88 2.99 -9.12
C PHE A 129 -3.84 4.43 -9.65
N PRO A 130 -3.61 4.62 -10.95
CA PRO A 130 -3.54 5.95 -11.55
C PRO A 130 -4.90 6.67 -11.44
N GLY A 131 -4.86 7.97 -11.14
CA GLY A 131 -6.07 8.81 -11.05
C GLY A 131 -6.83 8.72 -9.72
N MET A 132 -6.36 7.90 -8.78
CA MET A 132 -6.95 7.77 -7.44
C MET A 132 -6.56 8.94 -6.55
N ASP A 133 -7.48 9.47 -5.75
CA ASP A 133 -7.23 10.54 -4.78
C ASP A 133 -6.42 10.05 -3.56
N GLU A 134 -5.82 10.97 -2.80
CA GLU A 134 -4.95 10.61 -1.67
C GLU A 134 -5.66 9.88 -0.53
N PHE A 135 -6.96 10.08 -0.32
CA PHE A 135 -7.74 9.39 0.71
C PHE A 135 -8.02 7.95 0.29
N SER A 136 -8.46 7.74 -0.96
CA SER A 136 -8.59 6.39 -1.53
C SER A 136 -7.26 5.63 -1.53
N GLN A 137 -6.15 6.30 -1.85
CA GLN A 137 -4.81 5.70 -1.77
C GLN A 137 -4.47 5.27 -0.34
N ALA A 138 -4.84 6.05 0.68
CA ALA A 138 -4.64 5.68 2.09
C ALA A 138 -5.50 4.46 2.47
N GLY A 139 -6.77 4.46 2.03
CA GLY A 139 -7.70 3.31 2.05
C GLY A 139 -7.04 2.01 1.60
N ILE A 140 -6.66 1.97 0.33
CA ILE A 140 -6.01 0.81 -0.29
C ILE A 140 -4.72 0.41 0.44
N THR A 141 -3.90 1.39 0.81
CA THR A 141 -2.61 1.10 1.44
C THR A 141 -2.79 0.46 2.81
N SER A 142 -3.76 0.93 3.60
CA SER A 142 -4.09 0.33 4.90
C SER A 142 -4.60 -1.10 4.74
N ALA A 143 -5.53 -1.34 3.80
CA ALA A 143 -6.00 -2.69 3.48
C ALA A 143 -4.86 -3.60 3.04
N TYR A 144 -3.97 -3.13 2.14
CA TYR A 144 -2.81 -3.87 1.66
C TYR A 144 -1.84 -4.29 2.78
N VAL A 145 -1.51 -3.38 3.70
CA VAL A 145 -0.62 -3.74 4.81
C VAL A 145 -1.30 -4.72 5.76
N LEU A 146 -2.62 -4.60 5.96
CA LEU A 146 -3.40 -5.53 6.77
C LEU A 146 -3.45 -6.93 6.17
N THR A 147 -3.54 -7.10 4.84
CA THR A 147 -3.45 -8.44 4.24
C THR A 147 -2.12 -9.10 4.55
N TYR A 148 -1.02 -8.33 4.55
CA TYR A 148 0.30 -8.84 4.93
C TYR A 148 0.41 -9.20 6.41
N LEU A 149 -0.02 -8.30 7.30
CA LEU A 149 0.08 -8.52 8.76
C LEU A 149 -0.84 -9.64 9.25
N SER A 150 -2.06 -9.73 8.70
CA SER A 150 -2.99 -10.81 8.99
C SER A 150 -2.64 -12.12 8.28
N ARG A 151 -1.69 -12.12 7.34
CA ARG A 151 -1.39 -13.28 6.48
C ARG A 151 -2.62 -13.77 5.72
N ASP A 152 -3.35 -12.82 5.14
CA ASP A 152 -4.57 -13.05 4.36
C ASP A 152 -5.72 -13.73 5.15
N THR A 153 -5.70 -13.71 6.49
CA THR A 153 -6.77 -14.33 7.29
C THR A 153 -7.98 -13.43 7.52
N PHE A 154 -7.84 -12.12 7.35
CA PHE A 154 -8.95 -11.20 7.55
C PHE A 154 -9.96 -11.33 6.39
N PRO A 155 -11.26 -11.53 6.69
CA PRO A 155 -12.29 -11.42 5.67
C PRO A 155 -12.42 -9.98 5.18
N ILE A 156 -13.02 -9.79 4.00
CA ILE A 156 -13.17 -8.48 3.34
C ILE A 156 -13.81 -7.43 4.26
N GLU A 157 -14.88 -7.80 4.97
CA GLU A 157 -15.55 -6.86 5.90
C GLU A 157 -14.63 -6.40 7.03
N LEU A 158 -13.83 -7.31 7.60
CA LEU A 158 -12.86 -6.93 8.63
C LEU A 158 -11.71 -6.12 8.05
N LEU A 159 -11.23 -6.42 6.84
CA LEU A 159 -10.23 -5.60 6.14
C LEU A 159 -10.73 -4.17 5.91
N LYS A 160 -11.97 -4.03 5.45
CA LYS A 160 -12.64 -2.74 5.24
C LYS A 160 -12.72 -1.97 6.55
N ASP A 161 -13.34 -2.55 7.56
CA ASP A 161 -13.57 -1.90 8.85
C ASP A 161 -12.23 -1.52 9.53
N ALA A 162 -11.25 -2.43 9.53
CA ALA A 162 -9.92 -2.19 10.08
C ALA A 162 -9.14 -1.11 9.31
N ALA A 163 -9.29 -1.05 7.98
CA ALA A 163 -8.68 -0.01 7.16
C ALA A 163 -9.29 1.37 7.46
N ILE A 164 -10.61 1.46 7.69
CA ILE A 164 -11.29 2.70 8.10
C ILE A 164 -10.71 3.19 9.43
N VAL A 165 -10.64 2.31 10.45
CA VAL A 165 -10.06 2.66 11.78
C VAL A 165 -8.65 3.20 11.65
N LEU A 166 -7.77 2.49 10.93
CA LEU A 166 -6.38 2.92 10.78
C LEU A 166 -6.24 4.25 10.05
N ASN A 167 -7.14 4.52 9.10
CA ASN A 167 -7.09 5.74 8.31
C ASN A 167 -7.59 6.96 9.08
N GLU A 168 -8.77 6.88 9.69
CA GLU A 168 -9.35 8.00 10.44
C GLU A 168 -8.52 8.35 11.66
N ASP A 169 -8.13 7.36 12.47
CA ASP A 169 -7.42 7.62 13.71
C ASP A 169 -5.96 8.05 13.48
N PHE A 170 -5.34 7.63 12.37
CA PHE A 170 -3.88 7.75 12.23
C PHE A 170 -3.36 8.17 10.86
N MET A 171 -3.82 7.54 9.76
CA MET A 171 -3.12 7.67 8.47
C MET A 171 -3.59 8.86 7.62
N PHE A 172 -4.81 9.38 7.80
CA PHE A 172 -5.32 10.50 7.00
C PHE A 172 -4.48 11.78 7.13
N THR A 173 -3.75 11.97 8.23
CA THR A 173 -2.80 13.08 8.33
C THR A 173 -1.74 13.05 7.21
N TYR A 174 -1.34 11.86 6.76
CA TYR A 174 -0.38 11.68 5.67
C TYR A 174 -1.03 11.93 4.31
N ALA A 175 -2.27 11.48 4.11
CA ALA A 175 -3.05 11.76 2.90
C ALA A 175 -3.26 13.27 2.72
N ILE A 176 -3.66 13.97 3.77
CA ILE A 176 -3.84 15.43 3.79
C ILE A 176 -2.52 16.14 3.45
N ALA A 177 -1.40 15.71 4.05
CA ALA A 177 -0.10 16.29 3.76
C ALA A 177 0.31 16.10 2.30
N LYS A 178 0.10 14.90 1.74
CA LYS A 178 0.38 14.58 0.33
C LYS A 178 -0.49 15.41 -0.62
N LYS A 179 -1.80 15.50 -0.34
CA LYS A 179 -2.73 16.33 -1.12
C LYS A 179 -2.29 17.80 -1.13
N ARG A 180 -1.95 18.37 0.02
CA ARG A 180 -1.45 19.75 0.12
C ARG A 180 -0.17 19.98 -0.70
N ALA A 181 0.75 19.01 -0.69
CA ALA A 181 1.98 19.09 -1.48
C ALA A 181 1.70 19.01 -3.00
N ASN A 182 0.75 18.18 -3.42
CA ASN A 182 0.32 18.06 -4.80
C ASN A 182 -0.38 19.35 -5.28
N ASP A 183 -1.33 19.87 -4.50
CA ASP A 183 -2.05 21.12 -4.78
C ASP A 183 -1.07 22.31 -4.93
N PHE A 184 -0.05 22.38 -4.06
CA PHE A 184 0.99 23.39 -4.14
C PHE A 184 1.85 23.25 -5.41
N SER A 185 2.23 22.02 -5.77
CA SER A 185 3.04 21.74 -6.96
C SER A 185 2.30 22.11 -8.25
N GLU A 186 1.01 21.78 -8.33
CA GLU A 186 0.14 22.16 -9.46
C GLU A 186 -0.03 23.68 -9.56
N ALA A 187 -0.19 24.38 -8.43
CA ALA A 187 -0.25 25.84 -8.42
C ALA A 187 1.04 26.50 -8.95
N ILE A 188 2.21 25.95 -8.60
CA ILE A 188 3.51 26.43 -9.12
C ILE A 188 3.60 26.20 -10.63
N LYS A 189 3.23 25.00 -11.13
CA LYS A 189 3.26 24.69 -12.56
C LYS A 189 2.38 25.67 -13.35
N LYS A 190 1.14 25.89 -12.90
CA LYS A 190 0.21 26.84 -13.52
C LYS A 190 0.76 28.26 -13.59
N ARG A 191 1.40 28.74 -12.52
CA ARG A 191 2.06 30.05 -12.51
C ARG A 191 3.21 30.12 -13.51
N ARG A 192 4.03 29.07 -13.63
CA ARG A 192 5.15 29.04 -14.58
C ARG A 192 4.66 29.06 -16.03
N THR A 193 3.62 28.30 -16.35
CA THR A 193 3.04 28.27 -17.70
C THR A 193 2.31 29.56 -18.07
N SER A 194 1.65 30.23 -17.11
CA SER A 194 1.00 31.53 -17.37
C SER A 194 2.00 32.68 -17.56
N THR A 195 3.21 32.55 -17.01
CA THR A 195 4.27 33.55 -17.15
C THR A 195 5.04 33.38 -18.46
N SER A 196 5.16 32.16 -19.00
CA SER A 196 5.80 31.93 -20.31
C SER A 196 4.92 32.36 -21.49
N SER A 197 3.59 32.31 -21.36
CA SER A 197 2.65 32.78 -22.40
C SER A 197 2.47 34.31 -22.45
N GLY A 198 3.10 35.05 -21.53
CA GLY A 198 2.99 36.52 -21.45
C GLY A 198 4.13 37.28 -22.12
N ASN A 199 5.19 36.60 -22.58
CA ASN A 199 6.38 37.24 -23.17
C ASN A 199 6.38 37.28 -24.71
N ASP A 200 5.36 36.74 -25.38
CA ASP A 200 5.29 36.67 -26.86
C ASP A 200 4.49 37.84 -27.50
N LEU A 201 4.12 38.89 -26.74
CA LEU A 201 3.35 40.04 -27.25
C LEU A 201 4.09 41.39 -27.23
N THR A 202 5.41 41.39 -27.05
CA THR A 202 6.23 42.58 -27.28
C THR A 202 7.50 42.23 -28.05
N ALA A 203 7.38 42.14 -29.37
CA ALA A 203 8.48 42.28 -30.32
C ALA A 203 7.96 42.98 -31.59
#